data_AF-A0AAE1RWQ7-F1
#
_entry.id   AF-A0AAE1RWQ7-F1
#
_cell.length_a   1.000
_cell.length_b   1.000
_cell.length_c   1.000
_cell.angle_alpha   90.00
_cell.angle_beta   90.00
_cell.angle_gamma   90.00
#
_symmetry.space_group_name_H-M   'P 1'
#
loop_
_entity.id
_entity.type
_entity.pdbx_description
1 polymer ?
#
loop_
_entity_poly.entity_id
_entity_poly.type
_entity_poly.pdbx_seq_one_letter_code
_entity_poly.pdbx_strand_id
1 'polypeptide(L)'
;MAVNVDNAPERYLLLPIVSVRLKQFSFFFSPQDSKGEKACRYAVVTGANKGTGFETVKQLANSGVMVVLTARNEHRGAEATSLLNEQGFSNVVFHQLDVQDAQSIKSLAKFIQTQYGRLDILVNNAGASGVVVDDDVLRALNLDPEDWLAGKAVNAIQGAIKTTYESAKLCLDTNYYGVKNVTEALLPLLQNSPSARIVNVSSLRSELKRVPSKERRKELGDIENLTEDKIDKILLKFLHDLKQDALEVNGWQMMLPAYSISKVSLNAYTRILARRYPKMCINCVHPGYVNTDINWHTGTMPVEEGAEGLVMLALVPDGGHTGCYFDRTVVAEF
;
A
#
# COMPACT_ATOMS: atom_id res chain seq x y z
N MET A 1 38.11 -68.70 -11.05
CA MET A 1 36.63 -68.70 -11.10
C MET A 1 36.19 -67.24 -11.16
N ALA A 2 35.22 -66.94 -12.02
CA ALA A 2 34.68 -65.61 -12.32
C ALA A 2 34.04 -64.94 -11.07
N VAL A 3 33.74 -63.65 -10.94
CA VAL A 3 33.50 -62.52 -11.85
C VAL A 3 33.80 -61.21 -11.07
N ASN A 4 34.18 -60.16 -11.79
CA ASN A 4 34.09 -58.72 -11.44
C ASN A 4 32.73 -58.32 -10.83
N VAL A 5 32.67 -57.24 -10.01
CA VAL A 5 32.24 -55.87 -10.40
C VAL A 5 32.62 -54.87 -9.29
N ASP A 6 33.09 -53.70 -9.73
CA ASP A 6 33.61 -52.52 -9.05
C ASP A 6 32.74 -51.86 -7.97
N ASN A 7 33.42 -51.22 -6.99
CA ASN A 7 33.00 -49.92 -6.46
C ASN A 7 34.17 -49.21 -5.75
N ALA A 8 34.66 -48.12 -6.33
CA ALA A 8 35.63 -47.21 -5.74
C ALA A 8 34.92 -46.05 -5.01
N PRO A 9 35.45 -45.52 -3.89
CA PRO A 9 34.80 -44.44 -3.15
C PRO A 9 35.17 -43.05 -3.71
N GLU A 10 34.15 -42.22 -3.89
CA GLU A 10 34.22 -40.81 -4.27
C GLU A 10 34.95 -39.96 -3.22
N ARG A 11 35.86 -39.10 -3.68
CA ARG A 11 36.47 -38.02 -2.88
C ARG A 11 35.66 -36.74 -3.06
N TYR A 12 35.25 -36.15 -1.94
CA TYR A 12 34.65 -34.83 -1.83
C TYR A 12 35.60 -33.74 -2.36
N LEU A 13 35.12 -32.96 -3.33
CA LEU A 13 35.70 -31.66 -3.71
C LEU A 13 34.59 -30.62 -3.65
N LEU A 14 34.70 -29.75 -2.64
CA LEU A 14 33.88 -28.56 -2.45
C LEU A 14 34.15 -27.56 -3.58
N LEU A 15 33.09 -27.14 -4.29
CA LEU A 15 33.12 -25.98 -5.19
C LEU A 15 32.18 -24.88 -4.65
N PRO A 16 32.52 -23.60 -4.87
CA PRO A 16 31.91 -22.46 -4.19
C PRO A 16 30.50 -22.15 -4.72
N ILE A 17 29.62 -21.78 -3.78
CA ILE A 17 28.25 -21.32 -4.04
C ILE A 17 28.31 -19.98 -4.78
N VAL A 18 28.03 -20.00 -6.07
CA VAL A 18 27.75 -18.79 -6.86
C VAL A 18 26.25 -18.50 -6.74
N SER A 19 25.97 -17.29 -6.25
CA SER A 19 24.65 -16.68 -6.13
C SER A 19 23.83 -16.78 -7.44
N VAL A 20 22.80 -17.63 -7.45
CA VAL A 20 21.80 -17.67 -8.52
C VAL A 20 20.78 -16.56 -8.27
N ARG A 21 20.90 -15.47 -9.06
CA ARG A 21 19.90 -14.42 -9.19
C ARG A 21 18.62 -15.01 -9.80
N LEU A 22 17.50 -14.81 -9.11
CA LEU A 22 16.14 -15.15 -9.57
C LEU A 22 15.84 -14.51 -10.93
N LYS A 23 15.85 -15.32 -11.99
CA LYS A 23 15.16 -15.05 -13.26
C LYS A 23 14.20 -16.21 -13.52
N GLN A 24 13.03 -16.20 -12.88
CA GLN A 24 11.85 -16.94 -13.36
C GLN A 24 10.61 -16.57 -12.52
N PHE A 25 9.95 -15.47 -12.88
CA PHE A 25 8.52 -15.30 -12.64
C PHE A 25 7.95 -14.69 -13.92
N SER A 26 7.64 -15.55 -14.88
CA SER A 26 7.10 -15.13 -16.17
C SER A 26 6.07 -16.13 -16.67
N PHE A 27 5.13 -16.57 -15.84
CA PHE A 27 3.90 -17.21 -16.32
C PHE A 27 2.77 -16.97 -15.33
N PHE A 28 2.13 -15.81 -15.43
CA PHE A 28 0.81 -15.57 -14.85
C PHE A 28 -0.23 -15.81 -15.96
N PHE A 29 -0.97 -16.91 -15.87
CA PHE A 29 -2.11 -17.16 -16.75
C PHE A 29 -3.26 -16.21 -16.36
N SER A 30 -3.67 -15.37 -17.32
CA SER A 30 -4.89 -14.56 -17.25
C SER A 30 -6.01 -15.33 -17.95
N PRO A 31 -7.29 -15.20 -17.53
CA PRO A 31 -8.41 -15.77 -18.27
C PRO A 31 -8.43 -15.23 -19.71
N GLN A 32 -8.53 -16.14 -20.67
CA GLN A 32 -8.76 -15.80 -22.09
C GLN A 32 -10.25 -15.62 -22.31
N ASP A 33 -10.63 -14.63 -23.12
CA ASP A 33 -12.01 -14.53 -23.59
C ASP A 33 -12.30 -15.54 -24.72
N SER A 34 -13.56 -15.63 -25.14
CA SER A 34 -14.02 -16.56 -26.19
C SER A 34 -13.40 -16.31 -27.58
N LYS A 35 -12.55 -15.29 -27.73
CA LYS A 35 -11.82 -14.95 -28.96
C LYS A 35 -10.30 -15.15 -28.84
N GLY A 36 -9.80 -15.64 -27.70
CA GLY A 36 -8.37 -15.84 -27.48
C GLY A 36 -7.58 -14.55 -27.25
N GLU A 37 -8.26 -13.41 -27.09
CA GLU A 37 -7.64 -12.17 -26.65
C GLU A 37 -7.53 -12.16 -25.12
N LYS A 38 -6.41 -11.66 -24.61
CA LYS A 38 -6.20 -11.50 -23.17
C LYS A 38 -7.17 -10.40 -22.71
N ALA A 39 -8.18 -10.75 -21.92
CA ALA A 39 -9.18 -9.80 -21.47
C ALA A 39 -8.49 -8.61 -20.76
N CYS A 40 -8.72 -7.40 -21.27
CA CYS A 40 -8.14 -6.18 -20.71
C CYS A 40 -8.67 -5.97 -19.28
N ARG A 41 -7.75 -5.79 -18.32
CA ARG A 41 -8.06 -5.42 -16.94
C ARG A 41 -7.92 -3.91 -16.76
N TYR A 42 -8.81 -3.31 -15.97
CA TYR A 42 -8.81 -1.89 -15.68
C TYR A 42 -8.38 -1.64 -14.24
N ALA A 43 -7.38 -0.78 -14.04
CA ALA A 43 -6.85 -0.41 -12.74
C ALA A 43 -7.00 1.09 -12.46
N VAL A 44 -7.21 1.43 -11.19
CA VAL A 44 -7.06 2.78 -10.65
C VAL A 44 -5.94 2.75 -9.63
N VAL A 45 -5.00 3.69 -9.74
CA VAL A 45 -3.97 3.92 -8.71
C VAL A 45 -4.12 5.34 -8.17
N THR A 46 -4.36 5.47 -6.87
CA THR A 46 -4.54 6.78 -6.21
C THR A 46 -3.21 7.45 -5.89
N GLY A 47 -3.11 8.77 -6.09
CA GLY A 47 -1.89 9.53 -5.76
C GLY A 47 -0.65 9.08 -6.53
N ALA A 48 -0.81 8.83 -7.83
CA ALA A 48 0.14 8.12 -8.67
C ALA A 48 0.99 9.02 -9.59
N ASN A 49 1.02 10.34 -9.37
CA ASN A 49 1.87 11.25 -10.16
C ASN A 49 3.36 11.22 -9.76
N LYS A 50 3.74 10.49 -8.70
CA LYS A 50 5.14 10.34 -8.24
C LYS A 50 5.29 9.12 -7.31
N GLY A 51 6.54 8.83 -6.92
CA GLY A 51 6.87 7.83 -5.90
C GLY A 51 6.38 6.43 -6.24
N THR A 52 6.07 5.63 -5.21
CA THR A 52 5.61 4.25 -5.36
C THR A 52 4.34 4.11 -6.22
N GLY A 53 3.44 5.09 -6.18
CA GLY A 53 2.22 5.08 -7.00
C GLY A 53 2.51 5.18 -8.49
N PHE A 54 3.42 6.07 -8.90
CA PHE A 54 3.86 6.21 -10.29
C PHE A 54 4.49 4.92 -10.81
N GLU A 55 5.38 4.32 -10.00
CA GLU A 55 6.05 3.08 -10.38
C GLU A 55 5.08 1.89 -10.41
N THR A 56 4.08 1.87 -9.54
CA THR A 56 2.99 0.88 -9.59
C THR A 56 2.21 1.00 -10.90
N VAL A 57 1.87 2.22 -11.35
CA VAL A 57 1.22 2.43 -12.66
C VAL A 57 2.07 1.86 -13.78
N LYS A 58 3.36 2.17 -13.80
CA LYS A 58 4.30 1.69 -14.83
C LYS A 58 4.36 0.16 -14.88
N GLN A 59 4.50 -0.52 -13.75
CA GLN A 59 4.60 -1.98 -13.70
C GLN A 59 3.27 -2.69 -14.04
N LEU A 60 2.12 -2.11 -13.64
CA LEU A 60 0.81 -2.60 -14.06
C LEU A 60 0.60 -2.42 -15.57
N ALA A 61 0.95 -1.25 -16.11
CA ALA A 61 0.86 -0.97 -17.54
C ALA A 61 1.75 -1.93 -18.35
N ASN A 62 2.98 -2.17 -17.90
CA ASN A 62 3.90 -3.15 -18.50
C ASN A 62 3.33 -4.59 -18.49
N SER A 63 2.41 -4.90 -17.57
CA SER A 63 1.72 -6.19 -17.49
C SER A 63 0.48 -6.28 -18.39
N GLY A 64 0.20 -5.25 -19.18
CA GLY A 64 -0.94 -5.16 -20.10
C GLY A 64 -2.24 -4.69 -19.47
N VAL A 65 -2.19 -4.10 -18.26
CA VAL A 65 -3.37 -3.52 -17.59
C VAL A 65 -3.62 -2.12 -18.14
N MET A 66 -4.88 -1.76 -18.39
CA MET A 66 -5.27 -0.37 -18.66
C MET A 66 -5.31 0.38 -17.33
N VAL A 67 -4.45 1.37 -17.13
CA VAL A 67 -4.30 2.04 -15.83
C VAL A 67 -4.79 3.48 -15.90
N VAL A 68 -5.74 3.82 -15.04
CA VAL A 68 -6.12 5.20 -14.72
C VAL A 68 -5.16 5.70 -13.63
N LEU A 69 -4.15 6.46 -14.05
CA LEU A 69 -3.29 7.23 -13.17
C LEU A 69 -4.11 8.39 -12.61
N THR A 70 -4.14 8.52 -11.28
CA THR A 70 -4.86 9.64 -10.66
C THR A 70 -3.96 10.49 -9.77
N ALA A 71 -4.27 11.77 -9.72
CA ALA A 71 -3.55 12.75 -8.91
C ALA A 71 -4.47 13.88 -8.51
N ARG A 72 -4.22 14.47 -7.32
CA ARG A 72 -4.98 15.63 -6.86
C ARG A 72 -4.75 16.85 -7.75
N ASN A 73 -3.50 17.08 -8.14
CA ASN A 73 -3.13 18.20 -8.99
C ASN A 73 -3.15 17.77 -10.46
N GLU A 74 -3.99 18.42 -11.26
CA GLU A 74 -4.20 18.08 -12.68
C GLU A 74 -2.92 18.17 -13.49
N HIS A 75 -2.15 19.26 -13.33
CA HIS A 75 -0.93 19.49 -14.09
C HIS A 75 0.10 18.37 -13.86
N ARG A 76 0.38 18.05 -12.59
CA ARG A 76 1.32 16.97 -12.23
C ARG A 76 0.84 15.59 -12.70
N GLY A 77 -0.48 15.35 -12.67
CA GLY A 77 -1.04 14.09 -13.15
C GLY A 77 -0.95 13.94 -14.67
N ALA A 78 -1.21 15.02 -15.41
CA ALA A 78 -1.05 15.07 -16.86
C ALA A 78 0.42 14.89 -17.27
N GLU A 79 1.35 15.60 -16.60
CA GLU A 79 2.79 15.47 -16.84
C GLU A 79 3.28 14.04 -16.60
N ALA A 80 2.92 13.43 -15.47
CA ALA A 80 3.27 12.04 -15.16
C ALA A 80 2.73 11.05 -16.21
N THR A 81 1.51 11.28 -16.70
CA THR A 81 0.90 10.44 -17.73
C THR A 81 1.59 10.62 -19.08
N SER A 82 1.92 11.85 -19.47
CA SER A 82 2.70 12.12 -20.69
C SER A 82 4.06 11.44 -20.65
N LEU A 83 4.77 11.50 -19.51
CA LEU A 83 6.06 10.84 -19.33
C LEU A 83 5.96 9.32 -19.55
N LEU A 84 4.91 8.66 -19.03
CA LEU A 84 4.68 7.23 -19.25
C LEU A 84 4.33 6.92 -20.71
N ASN A 85 3.52 7.75 -21.35
CA ASN A 85 3.15 7.59 -22.75
C ASN A 85 4.37 7.75 -23.68
N GLU A 86 5.26 8.70 -23.41
CA GLU A 86 6.53 8.88 -24.12
C GLU A 86 7.47 7.68 -23.96
N GLN A 87 7.39 6.96 -22.82
CA GLN A 87 8.09 5.70 -22.58
C GLN A 87 7.41 4.48 -23.25
N GLY A 88 6.32 4.69 -23.98
CA GLY A 88 5.60 3.64 -24.72
C GLY A 88 4.42 3.01 -23.98
N PHE A 89 4.07 3.49 -22.78
CA PHE A 89 2.92 2.97 -22.02
C PHE A 89 1.60 3.61 -22.44
N SER A 90 1.18 3.39 -23.69
CA SER A 90 -0.07 3.96 -24.25
C SER A 90 -1.37 3.50 -23.57
N ASN A 91 -1.28 2.51 -22.69
CA ASN A 91 -2.35 1.99 -21.84
C ASN A 91 -2.44 2.69 -20.47
N VAL A 92 -1.93 3.93 -20.36
CA VAL A 92 -2.08 4.78 -19.18
C VAL A 92 -2.88 6.03 -19.55
N VAL A 93 -3.94 6.30 -18.79
CA VAL A 93 -4.75 7.53 -18.92
C VAL A 93 -4.79 8.29 -17.61
N PHE A 94 -4.98 9.61 -17.70
CA PHE A 94 -5.11 10.46 -16.53
C PHE A 94 -6.58 10.71 -16.16
N HIS A 95 -6.87 10.70 -14.86
CA HIS A 95 -8.07 11.36 -14.32
C HIS A 95 -7.74 12.05 -12.99
N GLN A 96 -8.23 13.26 -12.78
CA GLN A 96 -8.05 13.97 -11.51
C GLN A 96 -8.72 13.21 -10.36
N LEU A 97 -8.05 13.11 -9.22
CA LEU A 97 -8.61 12.57 -7.98
C LEU A 97 -7.99 13.24 -6.75
N ASP A 98 -8.81 13.97 -6.00
CA ASP A 98 -8.57 14.24 -4.58
C ASP A 98 -9.41 13.28 -3.75
N VAL A 99 -8.75 12.43 -2.96
CA VAL A 99 -9.42 11.44 -2.11
C VAL A 99 -10.20 12.07 -0.96
N GLN A 100 -10.02 13.36 -0.69
CA GLN A 100 -10.78 14.11 0.32
C GLN A 100 -12.00 14.85 -0.27
N ASP A 101 -12.11 14.93 -1.60
CA ASP A 101 -13.20 15.65 -2.27
C ASP A 101 -14.25 14.68 -2.83
N ALA A 102 -15.45 14.71 -2.25
CA ALA A 102 -16.57 13.88 -2.67
C ALA A 102 -16.95 14.07 -4.16
N GLN A 103 -16.84 15.28 -4.70
CA GLN A 103 -17.15 15.53 -6.11
C GLN A 103 -16.07 14.98 -7.04
N SER A 104 -14.80 15.12 -6.66
CA SER A 104 -13.67 14.50 -7.37
C SER A 104 -13.83 12.97 -7.43
N ILE A 105 -14.15 12.33 -6.30
CA ILE A 105 -14.40 10.88 -6.23
C ILE A 105 -15.59 10.47 -7.12
N LYS A 106 -16.71 11.20 -7.05
CA LYS A 106 -17.89 10.93 -7.87
C LYS A 106 -17.60 11.08 -9.36
N SER A 107 -16.80 12.08 -9.73
CA SER A 107 -16.35 12.31 -11.10
C SER A 107 -15.54 11.11 -11.63
N LEU A 108 -14.56 10.64 -10.85
CA LEU A 108 -13.78 9.44 -11.19
C LEU A 108 -14.66 8.20 -11.38
N ALA A 109 -15.59 7.93 -10.45
CA ALA A 109 -16.49 6.79 -10.57
C ALA A 109 -17.35 6.86 -11.84
N LYS A 110 -17.85 8.05 -12.17
CA LYS A 110 -18.63 8.28 -13.41
C LYS A 110 -17.77 8.09 -14.66
N PHE A 111 -16.52 8.56 -14.64
CA PHE A 111 -15.57 8.36 -15.74
C PHE A 111 -15.34 6.87 -15.99
N ILE A 112 -14.99 6.09 -14.97
CA ILE A 112 -14.74 4.64 -15.11
C ILE A 112 -15.99 3.91 -15.59
N GLN A 113 -17.17 4.23 -15.02
CA GLN A 113 -18.44 3.65 -15.46
C GLN A 113 -18.71 3.91 -16.96
N THR A 114 -18.37 5.10 -17.45
CA THR A 114 -18.65 5.51 -18.84
C THR A 114 -17.64 4.93 -19.81
N GLN A 115 -16.36 4.90 -19.45
CA GLN A 115 -15.27 4.45 -20.34
C GLN A 115 -15.11 2.93 -20.36
N TYR A 116 -15.27 2.27 -19.20
CA TYR A 116 -14.87 0.87 -19.02
C TYR A 116 -16.01 -0.02 -18.51
N GLY A 117 -17.05 0.55 -17.89
CA GLY A 117 -18.22 -0.18 -17.39
C GLY A 117 -17.98 -1.05 -16.14
N ARG A 118 -16.71 -1.32 -15.79
CA ARG A 118 -16.26 -2.05 -14.61
C ARG A 118 -14.90 -1.54 -14.14
N LEU A 119 -14.46 -2.00 -12.97
CA LEU A 119 -13.10 -1.82 -12.47
C LEU A 119 -12.58 -3.16 -11.96
N ASP A 120 -11.36 -3.55 -12.32
CA ASP A 120 -10.78 -4.84 -11.89
C ASP A 120 -9.81 -4.67 -10.71
N ILE A 121 -9.09 -3.55 -10.66
CA ILE A 121 -8.03 -3.31 -9.67
C ILE A 121 -8.17 -1.90 -9.08
N LEU A 122 -8.17 -1.79 -7.76
CA LEU A 122 -8.02 -0.52 -7.04
C LEU A 122 -6.77 -0.59 -6.16
N VAL A 123 -5.82 0.31 -6.40
CA VAL A 123 -4.66 0.51 -5.52
C VAL A 123 -4.82 1.83 -4.78
N ASN A 124 -5.16 1.74 -3.50
CA ASN A 124 -5.25 2.87 -2.57
C ASN A 124 -3.84 3.24 -2.07
N ASN A 125 -3.12 4.05 -2.85
CA ASN A 125 -1.74 4.46 -2.60
C ASN A 125 -1.62 5.88 -2.02
N ALA A 126 -2.56 6.79 -2.32
CA ALA A 126 -2.51 8.16 -1.82
C ALA A 126 -2.34 8.20 -0.29
N GLY A 127 -1.43 9.04 0.19
CA GLY A 127 -1.14 9.15 1.61
C GLY A 127 -0.46 10.44 2.01
N ALA A 128 -0.60 10.78 3.29
CA ALA A 128 0.05 11.90 3.96
C ALA A 128 0.80 11.41 5.22
N SER A 129 1.92 12.05 5.54
CA SER A 129 2.77 11.71 6.70
C SER A 129 2.17 12.13 8.04
N GLY A 130 1.24 13.10 8.04
CA GLY A 130 0.57 13.57 9.24
C GLY A 130 1.43 14.35 10.21
N VAL A 131 2.52 14.92 9.72
CA VAL A 131 3.47 15.70 10.51
C VAL A 131 3.93 16.93 9.72
N VAL A 132 4.37 17.95 10.45
CA VAL A 132 5.14 19.08 9.93
C VAL A 132 6.61 18.80 10.23
N VAL A 133 7.46 19.02 9.23
CA VAL A 133 8.89 18.72 9.34
C VAL A 133 9.73 19.94 9.03
N ASP A 134 10.76 20.12 9.84
CA ASP A 134 11.93 20.92 9.54
C ASP A 134 12.96 20.02 8.85
N ASP A 135 13.02 20.10 7.53
CA ASP A 135 13.81 19.20 6.69
C ASP A 135 15.31 19.32 6.97
N ASP A 136 15.79 20.54 7.27
CA ASP A 136 17.20 20.79 7.55
C ASP A 136 17.61 20.18 8.88
N VAL A 137 16.78 20.37 9.92
CA VAL A 137 17.01 19.74 11.23
C VAL A 137 16.92 18.23 11.12
N LEU A 138 15.93 17.69 10.39
CA LEU A 138 15.79 16.25 10.22
C LEU A 138 17.00 15.62 9.54
N ARG A 139 17.53 16.24 8.47
CA ARG A 139 18.74 15.78 7.78
C ARG A 139 19.96 15.83 8.68
N ALA A 140 20.10 16.87 9.50
CA ALA A 140 21.22 17.03 10.42
C ALA A 140 21.26 15.94 11.52
N LEU A 141 20.13 15.31 11.85
CA LEU A 141 20.09 14.21 12.82
C LEU A 141 20.79 12.94 12.33
N ASN A 142 20.98 12.77 11.02
CA ASN A 142 21.64 11.62 10.40
C ASN A 142 21.22 10.27 11.02
N LEU A 143 19.91 10.06 11.12
CA LEU A 143 19.33 8.93 11.84
C LEU A 143 19.61 7.62 11.13
N ASP A 144 19.95 6.61 11.93
CA ASP A 144 20.07 5.24 11.43
C ASP A 144 18.69 4.71 10.97
N PRO A 145 18.56 4.17 9.75
CA PRO A 145 17.32 3.61 9.24
C PRO A 145 16.70 2.51 10.12
N GLU A 146 17.50 1.69 10.79
CA GLU A 146 17.01 0.64 11.69
C GLU A 146 16.40 1.25 12.95
N ASP A 147 17.04 2.27 13.54
CA ASP A 147 16.49 2.99 14.69
C ASP A 147 15.21 3.74 14.33
N TRP A 148 15.16 4.32 13.13
CA TRP A 148 13.93 4.89 12.58
C TRP A 148 12.84 3.82 12.51
N LEU A 149 13.05 2.70 11.81
CA LEU A 149 12.05 1.65 11.62
C LEU A 149 11.63 0.97 12.93
N ALA A 150 12.57 0.77 13.85
CA ALA A 150 12.29 0.25 15.19
C ALA A 150 11.44 1.22 16.03
N GLY A 151 11.40 2.52 15.68
CA GLY A 151 10.75 3.56 16.46
C GLY A 151 11.55 3.98 17.69
N LYS A 152 12.86 3.75 17.68
CA LYS A 152 13.78 4.20 18.74
C LYS A 152 14.14 5.68 18.60
N ALA A 153 13.96 6.25 17.42
CA ALA A 153 14.27 7.64 17.11
C ALA A 153 13.27 8.68 17.67
N VAL A 154 12.22 8.27 18.41
CA VAL A 154 11.12 9.18 18.86
C VAL A 154 11.66 10.44 19.53
N ASN A 155 12.57 10.31 20.49
CA ASN A 155 13.11 11.46 21.23
C ASN A 155 14.01 12.33 20.34
N ALA A 156 14.77 11.70 19.42
CA ALA A 156 15.67 12.43 18.53
C ALA A 156 14.91 13.30 17.52
N ILE A 157 13.74 12.84 17.06
CA ILE A 157 12.96 13.57 16.03
C ILE A 157 12.07 14.67 16.58
N GLN A 158 11.84 14.78 17.90
CA GLN A 158 10.88 15.75 18.47
C GLN A 158 11.18 17.21 18.10
N GLY A 159 12.46 17.55 17.92
CA GLY A 159 12.88 18.89 17.47
C GLY A 159 12.57 19.17 16.00
N ALA A 160 12.60 18.14 15.15
CA ALA A 160 12.47 18.25 13.70
C ALA A 160 11.06 17.93 13.19
N ILE A 161 10.32 17.06 13.89
CA ILE A 161 9.04 16.50 13.44
C ILE A 161 7.98 16.80 14.50
N LYS A 162 6.93 17.51 14.08
CA LYS A 162 5.81 17.90 14.95
C LYS A 162 4.51 17.35 14.40
N THR A 163 3.70 16.76 15.28
CA THR A 163 2.30 16.42 14.95
C THR A 163 1.41 17.53 15.49
N THR A 164 0.81 18.31 14.59
CA THR A 164 -0.27 19.25 14.95
C THR A 164 -1.63 18.59 14.73
N TYR A 165 -2.69 19.16 15.31
CA TYR A 165 -4.05 18.69 15.09
C TYR A 165 -4.43 18.71 13.60
N GLU A 166 -4.06 19.76 12.87
CA GLU A 166 -4.36 19.95 11.45
C GLU A 166 -3.63 18.92 10.60
N SER A 167 -2.33 18.71 10.87
CA SER A 167 -1.53 17.68 10.17
C SER A 167 -2.07 16.27 10.46
N ALA A 168 -2.48 16.00 11.70
CA ALA A 168 -3.09 14.74 12.08
C ALA A 168 -4.43 14.53 11.40
N LYS A 169 -5.31 15.53 11.40
CA LYS A 169 -6.60 15.46 10.73
C LYS A 169 -6.43 15.21 9.23
N LEU A 170 -5.54 15.96 8.56
CA LEU A 170 -5.20 15.75 7.15
C LEU A 170 -4.74 14.31 6.87
N CYS A 171 -3.94 13.74 7.77
CA CYS A 171 -3.48 12.36 7.68
C CYS A 171 -4.61 11.36 7.76
N LEU A 172 -5.53 11.51 8.72
CA LEU A 172 -6.68 10.61 8.87
C LEU A 172 -7.65 10.75 7.69
N ASP A 173 -7.92 12.00 7.28
CA ASP A 173 -8.78 12.32 6.15
C ASP A 173 -8.25 11.71 4.84
N THR A 174 -6.91 11.64 4.66
CA THR A 174 -6.30 11.04 3.47
C THR A 174 -6.16 9.52 3.57
N ASN A 175 -5.51 9.04 4.63
CA ASN A 175 -5.00 7.67 4.71
C ASN A 175 -6.08 6.65 5.09
N TYR A 176 -7.17 7.10 5.70
CA TYR A 176 -8.27 6.24 6.14
C TYR A 176 -9.59 6.66 5.48
N TYR A 177 -10.07 7.88 5.73
CA TYR A 177 -11.36 8.31 5.19
C TYR A 177 -11.36 8.41 3.67
N GLY A 178 -10.28 8.95 3.08
CA GLY A 178 -10.15 9.03 1.63
C GLY A 178 -10.10 7.64 0.97
N VAL A 179 -9.41 6.68 1.59
CA VAL A 179 -9.41 5.29 1.15
C VAL A 179 -10.81 4.69 1.21
N LYS A 180 -11.52 4.86 2.33
CA LYS A 180 -12.89 4.39 2.50
C LYS A 180 -13.81 4.99 1.44
N ASN A 181 -13.80 6.31 1.27
CA ASN A 181 -14.69 7.03 0.35
C ASN A 181 -14.45 6.63 -1.11
N VAL A 182 -13.18 6.54 -1.54
CA VAL A 182 -12.83 6.07 -2.90
C VAL A 182 -13.26 4.62 -3.10
N THR A 183 -12.98 3.76 -2.11
CA THR A 183 -13.33 2.34 -2.20
C THR A 183 -14.84 2.16 -2.31
N GLU A 184 -15.64 2.83 -1.48
CA GLU A 184 -17.10 2.77 -1.52
C GLU A 184 -17.67 3.26 -2.86
N ALA A 185 -17.15 4.37 -3.40
CA ALA A 185 -17.61 4.92 -4.67
C ALA A 185 -17.30 4.01 -5.88
N LEU A 186 -16.20 3.26 -5.82
CA LEU A 186 -15.77 2.34 -6.89
C LEU A 186 -16.25 0.90 -6.69
N LEU A 187 -16.82 0.58 -5.53
CA LEU A 187 -17.26 -0.76 -5.18
C LEU A 187 -18.31 -1.35 -6.13
N PRO A 188 -19.31 -0.59 -6.62
CA PRO A 188 -20.26 -1.12 -7.61
C PRO A 188 -19.56 -1.54 -8.91
N LEU A 189 -18.52 -0.82 -9.33
CA LEU A 189 -17.73 -1.14 -10.52
C LEU A 189 -16.82 -2.35 -10.30
N LEU A 190 -16.24 -2.47 -9.10
CA LEU A 190 -15.45 -3.63 -8.68
C LEU A 190 -16.31 -4.90 -8.62
N GLN A 191 -17.56 -4.81 -8.18
CA GLN A 191 -18.49 -5.96 -8.16
C GLN A 191 -18.85 -6.48 -9.57
N ASN A 192 -18.68 -5.65 -10.61
CA ASN A 192 -18.85 -6.07 -12.01
C ASN A 192 -17.61 -6.78 -12.59
N SER A 193 -16.48 -6.80 -11.87
CA SER A 193 -15.30 -7.54 -12.29
C SER A 193 -15.45 -9.02 -11.98
N PRO A 194 -15.03 -9.92 -12.89
CA PRO A 194 -14.92 -11.35 -12.58
C PRO A 194 -13.81 -11.65 -11.56
N SER A 195 -12.88 -10.71 -11.33
CA SER A 195 -11.65 -10.93 -10.57
C SER A 195 -11.17 -9.63 -9.89
N ALA A 196 -12.02 -9.04 -9.05
CA ALA A 196 -11.71 -7.76 -8.39
C ALA A 196 -10.58 -7.86 -7.35
N ARG A 197 -9.71 -6.84 -7.33
CA ARG A 197 -8.59 -6.67 -6.42
C ARG A 197 -8.61 -5.29 -5.78
N ILE A 198 -8.41 -5.23 -4.47
CA ILE A 198 -8.17 -4.00 -3.73
C ILE A 198 -6.85 -4.13 -2.97
N VAL A 199 -5.94 -3.21 -3.21
CA VAL A 199 -4.63 -3.14 -2.55
C VAL A 199 -4.55 -1.85 -1.76
N ASN A 200 -4.49 -1.95 -0.45
CA ASN A 200 -4.34 -0.82 0.45
C ASN A 200 -2.88 -0.65 0.85
N VAL A 201 -2.24 0.45 0.43
CA VAL A 201 -0.83 0.71 0.77
C VAL A 201 -0.76 1.13 2.23
N SER A 202 -0.24 0.22 3.05
CA SER A 202 -0.10 0.37 4.50
C SER A 202 1.35 0.71 4.87
N SER A 203 1.78 0.33 6.07
CA SER A 203 3.11 0.60 6.61
C SER A 203 3.48 -0.43 7.67
N LEU A 204 4.77 -0.61 7.93
CA LEU A 204 5.26 -1.30 9.13
C LEU A 204 4.67 -0.71 10.43
N ARG A 205 4.30 0.57 10.44
CA ARG A 205 3.66 1.23 11.59
C ARG A 205 2.23 0.78 11.89
N SER A 206 1.65 -0.03 10.99
CA SER A 206 0.32 -0.60 11.19
C SER A 206 0.32 -1.84 12.10
N GLU A 207 1.48 -2.41 12.38
CA GLU A 207 1.61 -3.63 13.18
C GLU A 207 1.04 -3.44 14.60
N LEU A 208 0.06 -4.26 15.00
CA LEU A 208 -0.59 -4.15 16.30
C LEU A 208 0.41 -4.25 17.46
N LYS A 209 1.48 -5.05 17.32
CA LYS A 209 2.55 -5.17 18.34
C LYS A 209 3.22 -3.84 18.68
N ARG A 210 3.11 -2.81 17.82
CA ARG A 210 3.66 -1.47 18.04
C ARG A 210 2.72 -0.54 18.80
N VAL A 211 1.43 -0.84 18.87
CA VAL A 211 0.45 -0.04 19.64
C VAL A 211 0.70 -0.27 21.14
N PRO A 212 1.08 0.73 21.95
CA PRO A 212 1.46 0.50 23.35
C PRO A 212 0.32 -0.05 24.22
N SER A 213 -0.88 0.49 24.09
CA SER A 213 -2.06 0.07 24.87
C SER A 213 -2.52 -1.36 24.53
N LYS A 214 -2.50 -2.26 25.52
CA LYS A 214 -3.02 -3.64 25.40
C LYS A 214 -4.50 -3.68 25.04
N GLU A 215 -5.29 -2.80 25.65
CA GLU A 215 -6.73 -2.70 25.39
C GLU A 215 -7.00 -2.30 23.95
N ARG A 216 -6.27 -1.29 23.45
CA ARG A 216 -6.39 -0.84 22.05
C ARG A 216 -5.96 -1.92 21.07
N ARG A 217 -4.90 -2.69 21.38
CA ARG A 217 -4.51 -3.87 20.57
C ARG A 217 -5.62 -4.90 20.50
N LYS A 218 -6.28 -5.19 21.63
CA LYS A 218 -7.39 -6.14 21.70
C LYS A 218 -8.58 -5.63 20.88
N GLU A 219 -8.94 -4.36 21.02
CA GLU A 219 -10.05 -3.76 20.27
C GLU A 219 -9.81 -3.79 18.76
N LEU A 220 -8.64 -3.35 18.29
CA LEU A 220 -8.29 -3.32 16.86
C LEU A 220 -8.03 -4.73 16.29
N GLY A 221 -7.69 -5.70 17.14
CA GLY A 221 -7.50 -7.10 16.78
C GLY A 221 -8.77 -7.95 16.78
N ASP A 222 -9.87 -7.47 17.40
CA ASP A 222 -11.15 -8.20 17.52
C ASP A 222 -12.00 -8.09 16.25
N ILE A 223 -11.63 -8.85 15.25
CA ILE A 223 -12.08 -8.60 13.87
C ILE A 223 -13.46 -9.17 13.59
N GLU A 224 -13.89 -10.12 14.42
CA GLU A 224 -15.26 -10.58 14.43
C GLU A 224 -16.21 -9.45 14.82
N ASN A 225 -15.83 -8.62 15.79
CA ASN A 225 -16.70 -7.55 16.29
C ASN A 225 -16.30 -6.15 15.83
N LEU A 226 -15.21 -5.99 15.08
CA LEU A 226 -14.76 -4.69 14.60
C LEU A 226 -15.71 -4.17 13.52
N THR A 227 -16.06 -2.90 13.64
CA THR A 227 -16.91 -2.18 12.69
C THR A 227 -16.26 -0.86 12.33
N GLU A 228 -16.67 -0.28 11.20
CA GLU A 228 -16.19 1.04 10.78
C GLU A 228 -16.51 2.11 11.83
N ASP A 229 -17.70 2.09 12.44
CA ASP A 229 -18.08 2.99 13.53
C ASP A 229 -17.15 2.90 14.75
N LYS A 230 -16.65 1.70 15.07
CA LYS A 230 -15.67 1.53 16.16
C LYS A 230 -14.33 2.15 15.78
N ILE A 231 -13.86 1.93 14.55
CA ILE A 231 -12.64 2.56 14.04
C ILE A 231 -12.80 4.10 14.07
N ASP A 232 -13.94 4.62 13.63
CA ASP A 232 -14.23 6.06 13.64
C ASP A 232 -14.21 6.64 15.07
N LYS A 233 -14.79 5.94 16.05
CA LYS A 233 -14.70 6.34 17.47
C LYS A 233 -13.26 6.34 17.99
N ILE A 234 -12.43 5.36 17.61
CA ILE A 234 -11.01 5.31 17.97
C ILE A 234 -10.27 6.51 17.38
N LEU A 235 -10.53 6.85 16.12
CA LEU A 235 -9.90 7.99 15.44
C LEU A 235 -10.34 9.33 16.03
N LEU A 236 -11.62 9.48 16.38
CA LEU A 236 -12.12 10.66 17.09
C LEU A 236 -11.49 10.79 18.47
N LYS A 237 -11.33 9.68 19.21
CA LYS A 237 -10.62 9.69 20.49
C LYS A 237 -9.15 10.06 20.33
N PHE A 238 -8.47 9.57 19.30
CA PHE A 238 -7.09 9.96 19.01
C PHE A 238 -6.96 11.48 18.82
N LEU A 239 -7.82 12.07 17.98
CA LEU A 239 -7.83 13.52 17.73
C LEU A 239 -8.15 14.34 18.99
N HIS A 240 -9.05 13.83 19.83
CA HIS A 240 -9.34 14.42 21.14
C HIS A 240 -8.10 14.38 22.06
N ASP A 241 -7.47 13.21 22.20
CA ASP A 241 -6.31 13.02 23.07
C ASP A 241 -5.11 13.84 22.57
N LEU A 242 -4.94 14.00 21.25
CA LEU A 242 -3.93 14.90 20.67
C LEU A 242 -4.16 16.36 21.07
N LYS A 243 -5.40 16.86 21.04
CA LYS A 243 -5.73 18.23 21.48
C LYS A 243 -5.44 18.48 22.96
N GLN A 244 -5.50 17.43 23.78
CA GLN A 244 -5.26 17.49 25.22
C GLN A 244 -3.80 17.18 25.60
N ASP A 245 -2.90 17.04 24.62
CA ASP A 245 -1.51 16.59 24.84
C ASP A 245 -1.43 15.28 25.64
N ALA A 246 -2.39 14.39 25.41
CA ALA A 246 -2.62 13.19 26.20
C ALA A 246 -2.29 11.91 25.42
N LEU A 247 -1.50 12.00 24.34
CA LEU A 247 -1.21 10.84 23.50
C LEU A 247 -0.40 9.76 24.23
N GLU A 248 0.69 10.15 24.88
CA GLU A 248 1.58 9.21 25.56
C GLU A 248 0.88 8.53 26.74
N VAL A 249 0.24 9.33 27.60
CA VAL A 249 -0.46 8.83 28.80
C VAL A 249 -1.65 7.93 28.44
N ASN A 250 -2.30 8.15 27.29
CA ASN A 250 -3.37 7.28 26.78
C ASN A 250 -2.83 6.14 25.90
N GLY A 251 -1.52 5.90 25.90
CA GLY A 251 -0.86 4.75 25.30
C GLY A 251 -0.93 4.71 23.77
N TRP A 252 -0.92 5.87 23.12
CA TRP A 252 -0.83 5.98 21.66
C TRP A 252 0.61 5.78 21.18
N GLN A 253 0.79 5.41 19.91
CA GLN A 253 2.13 5.32 19.32
C GLN A 253 2.73 6.72 19.21
N MET A 254 3.94 6.93 19.76
CA MET A 254 4.59 8.24 19.75
C MET A 254 5.46 8.48 18.51
N MET A 255 5.84 7.42 17.80
CA MET A 255 6.51 7.55 16.52
C MET A 255 5.48 7.78 15.42
N LEU A 256 5.46 8.99 14.85
CA LEU A 256 4.52 9.41 13.81
C LEU A 256 3.06 9.08 14.18
N PRO A 257 2.52 9.62 15.29
CA PRO A 257 1.28 9.17 15.93
C PRO A 257 0.07 9.08 14.98
N ALA A 258 -0.18 10.15 14.21
CA ALA A 258 -1.31 10.21 13.29
C ALA A 258 -1.16 9.23 12.11
N TYR A 259 0.05 9.13 11.55
CA TYR A 259 0.37 8.18 10.50
C TYR A 259 0.16 6.74 10.99
N SER A 260 0.73 6.41 12.15
CA SER A 260 0.65 5.09 12.75
C SER A 260 -0.79 4.67 12.98
N ILE A 261 -1.62 5.48 13.66
CA ILE A 261 -3.03 5.10 13.88
C ILE A 261 -3.83 5.05 12.57
N SER A 262 -3.53 5.91 11.59
CA SER A 262 -4.19 5.87 10.28
C SER A 262 -3.94 4.53 9.55
N LYS A 263 -2.72 3.99 9.63
CA LYS A 263 -2.35 2.74 8.97
C LYS A 263 -2.83 1.51 9.74
N VAL A 264 -2.87 1.56 11.08
CA VAL A 264 -3.53 0.51 11.89
C VAL A 264 -5.02 0.44 11.54
N SER A 265 -5.70 1.59 11.49
CA SER A 265 -7.12 1.67 11.10
C SER A 265 -7.37 1.21 9.67
N LEU A 266 -6.45 1.49 8.73
CA LEU A 266 -6.52 1.00 7.36
C LEU A 266 -6.41 -0.53 7.28
N ASN A 267 -5.51 -1.15 8.07
CA ASN A 267 -5.41 -2.60 8.16
C ASN A 267 -6.71 -3.23 8.70
N ALA A 268 -7.27 -2.65 9.76
CA ALA A 268 -8.56 -3.04 10.30
C ALA A 268 -9.68 -2.95 9.26
N TYR A 269 -9.78 -1.84 8.54
CA TYR A 269 -10.75 -1.64 7.46
C TYR A 269 -10.59 -2.65 6.33
N THR A 270 -9.34 -2.95 5.95
CA THR A 270 -9.02 -3.98 4.94
C THR A 270 -9.64 -5.34 5.32
N ARG A 271 -9.55 -5.73 6.60
CA ARG A 271 -10.13 -6.98 7.10
C ARG A 271 -11.66 -6.94 7.13
N ILE A 272 -12.26 -5.81 7.50
CA ILE A 272 -13.72 -5.61 7.43
C ILE A 272 -14.21 -5.79 6.00
N LEU A 273 -13.53 -5.15 5.03
CA LEU A 273 -13.88 -5.26 3.61
C LEU A 273 -13.73 -6.68 3.08
N ALA A 274 -12.62 -7.36 3.38
CA ALA A 274 -12.39 -8.74 2.95
C ALA A 274 -13.50 -9.69 3.43
N ARG A 275 -13.96 -9.52 4.68
CA ARG A 275 -15.10 -10.27 5.21
C ARG A 275 -16.42 -9.93 4.51
N ARG A 276 -16.64 -8.64 4.19
CA ARG A 276 -17.86 -8.18 3.51
C ARG A 276 -17.92 -8.63 2.05
N TYR A 277 -16.77 -8.76 1.39
CA TYR A 277 -16.66 -9.13 -0.04
C TYR A 277 -15.73 -10.34 -0.23
N PRO A 278 -16.16 -11.55 0.20
CA PRO A 278 -15.29 -12.74 0.22
C PRO A 278 -14.85 -13.25 -1.16
N LYS A 279 -15.48 -12.77 -2.24
CA LYS A 279 -15.10 -13.08 -3.63
C LYS A 279 -13.98 -12.19 -4.18
N MET A 280 -13.65 -11.09 -3.50
CA MET A 280 -12.59 -10.16 -3.88
C MET A 280 -11.32 -10.47 -3.11
N CYS A 281 -10.15 -10.27 -3.72
CA CYS A 281 -8.89 -10.25 -2.97
C CYS A 281 -8.62 -8.83 -2.48
N ILE A 282 -8.73 -8.62 -1.18
CA ILE A 282 -8.62 -7.31 -0.52
C ILE A 282 -7.51 -7.41 0.52
N ASN A 283 -6.35 -6.82 0.24
CA ASN A 283 -5.17 -6.94 1.10
C ASN A 283 -4.53 -5.59 1.36
N CYS A 284 -3.67 -5.54 2.37
CA CYS A 284 -2.86 -4.38 2.69
C CYS A 284 -1.37 -4.74 2.67
N VAL A 285 -0.53 -3.79 2.30
CA VAL A 285 0.91 -4.04 2.08
C VAL A 285 1.77 -2.89 2.56
N HIS A 286 2.80 -3.20 3.34
CA HIS A 286 3.91 -2.30 3.59
C HIS A 286 4.91 -2.39 2.41
N PRO A 287 5.21 -1.28 1.71
CA PRO A 287 6.10 -1.33 0.55
C PRO A 287 7.60 -1.42 0.90
N GLY A 288 7.97 -1.53 2.18
CA GLY A 288 9.35 -1.30 2.63
C GLY A 288 9.64 0.19 2.88
N TYR A 289 10.90 0.50 3.21
CA TYR A 289 11.34 1.87 3.51
C TYR A 289 11.82 2.58 2.23
N VAL A 290 10.85 2.92 1.38
CA VAL A 290 11.08 3.46 0.03
C VAL A 290 11.51 4.93 0.08
N ASN A 291 12.53 5.30 -0.67
CA ASN A 291 13.01 6.67 -0.82
C ASN A 291 12.00 7.52 -1.61
N THR A 292 11.19 8.34 -0.92
CA THR A 292 10.16 9.18 -1.54
C THR A 292 9.98 10.51 -0.77
N ASP A 293 9.15 11.39 -1.29
CA ASP A 293 8.86 12.67 -0.62
C ASP A 293 8.12 12.48 0.72
N ILE A 294 7.33 11.40 0.90
CA ILE A 294 6.52 11.22 2.12
C ILE A 294 7.37 10.99 3.37
N ASN A 295 8.59 10.50 3.17
CA ASN A 295 9.60 10.31 4.21
C ASN A 295 10.83 11.20 3.96
N TRP A 296 10.68 12.32 3.26
CA TRP A 296 11.75 13.32 3.07
C TRP A 296 13.05 12.75 2.49
N HIS A 297 12.93 11.72 1.64
CA HIS A 297 14.06 10.98 1.06
C HIS A 297 14.99 10.28 2.07
N THR A 298 14.46 9.91 3.24
CA THR A 298 15.20 9.13 4.25
C THR A 298 15.15 7.61 4.01
N GLY A 299 14.33 7.15 3.07
CA GLY A 299 14.21 5.74 2.73
C GLY A 299 15.46 5.18 2.04
N THR A 300 15.72 3.89 2.22
CA THR A 300 16.88 3.18 1.67
C THR A 300 16.56 2.38 0.41
N MET A 301 15.28 2.13 0.13
CA MET A 301 14.85 1.32 -1.01
C MET A 301 14.44 2.18 -2.22
N PRO A 302 14.73 1.74 -3.45
CA PRO A 302 14.24 2.40 -4.66
C PRO A 302 12.73 2.18 -4.87
N VAL A 303 12.09 3.03 -5.67
CA VAL A 303 10.63 2.98 -5.89
C VAL A 303 10.18 1.73 -6.65
N GLU A 304 11.06 1.19 -7.49
CA GLU A 304 10.88 -0.03 -8.28
C GLU A 304 10.64 -1.23 -7.37
N GLU A 305 11.50 -1.41 -6.35
CA GLU A 305 11.35 -2.45 -5.33
C GLU A 305 10.13 -2.19 -4.43
N GLY A 306 9.87 -0.92 -4.12
CA GLY A 306 8.72 -0.52 -3.31
C GLY A 306 7.36 -0.88 -3.92
N ALA A 307 7.27 -0.91 -5.26
CA ALA A 307 6.04 -1.23 -5.98
C ALA A 307 5.77 -2.75 -6.10
N GLU A 308 6.78 -3.61 -5.91
CA GLU A 308 6.67 -5.06 -6.17
C GLU A 308 5.52 -5.71 -5.40
N GLY A 309 5.39 -5.43 -4.11
CA GLY A 309 4.32 -5.98 -3.27
C GLY A 309 2.93 -5.51 -3.70
N LEU A 310 2.82 -4.25 -4.13
CA LEU A 310 1.56 -3.67 -4.60
C LEU A 310 1.12 -4.33 -5.90
N VAL A 311 2.05 -4.48 -6.84
CA VAL A 311 1.81 -5.09 -8.16
C VAL A 311 1.50 -6.58 -8.01
N MET A 312 2.22 -7.29 -7.13
CA MET A 312 1.96 -8.71 -6.84
C MET A 312 0.53 -8.92 -6.35
N LEU A 313 0.06 -8.10 -5.40
CA LEU A 313 -1.31 -8.20 -4.88
C LEU A 313 -2.37 -7.72 -5.89
N ALA A 314 -2.06 -6.73 -6.71
CA ALA A 314 -2.94 -6.25 -7.77
C ALA A 314 -3.13 -7.28 -8.89
N LEU A 315 -2.14 -8.15 -9.12
CA LEU A 315 -2.15 -9.17 -10.16
C LEU A 315 -2.38 -10.59 -9.63
N VAL A 316 -2.64 -10.76 -8.32
CA VAL A 316 -2.80 -12.07 -7.68
C VAL A 316 -3.90 -12.91 -8.38
N PRO A 317 -3.68 -14.20 -8.64
CA PRO A 317 -4.70 -15.08 -9.25
C PRO A 317 -5.97 -15.20 -8.42
N ASP A 318 -7.05 -15.68 -9.04
CA ASP A 318 -8.29 -16.01 -8.32
C ASP A 318 -8.05 -17.08 -7.26
N GLY A 319 -8.73 -16.95 -6.12
CA GLY A 319 -8.47 -17.77 -4.93
C GLY A 319 -7.20 -17.39 -4.17
N GLY A 320 -6.53 -16.29 -4.54
CA GLY A 320 -5.43 -15.71 -3.78
C GLY A 320 -5.84 -15.21 -2.39
N HIS A 321 -4.84 -14.72 -1.64
CA HIS A 321 -5.06 -14.20 -0.29
C HIS A 321 -6.07 -13.06 -0.27
N THR A 322 -6.86 -12.98 0.81
CA THR A 322 -7.77 -11.85 1.10
C THR A 322 -7.80 -11.62 2.60
N GLY A 323 -7.91 -10.37 3.02
CA GLY A 323 -7.87 -9.97 4.42
C GLY A 323 -6.50 -10.10 5.07
N CYS A 324 -5.41 -10.12 4.29
CA CYS A 324 -4.04 -10.29 4.78
C CYS A 324 -3.25 -8.97 4.76
N TYR A 325 -2.22 -8.93 5.62
CA TYR A 325 -1.17 -7.92 5.61
C TYR A 325 0.10 -8.52 5.02
N PHE A 326 0.82 -7.75 4.22
CA PHE A 326 2.08 -8.15 3.61
C PHE A 326 3.19 -7.18 3.99
N ASP A 327 4.35 -7.72 4.37
CA ASP A 327 5.61 -6.99 4.35
C ASP A 327 6.26 -7.23 2.98
N ARG A 328 6.19 -6.21 2.12
CA ARG A 328 6.53 -6.29 0.71
C ARG A 328 5.77 -7.43 0.01
N THR A 329 6.44 -8.53 -0.28
CA THR A 329 5.91 -9.68 -1.01
C THR A 329 5.60 -10.88 -0.13
N VAL A 330 5.80 -10.76 1.19
CA VAL A 330 5.65 -11.86 2.16
C VAL A 330 4.47 -11.57 3.08
N VAL A 331 3.60 -12.57 3.29
CA VAL A 331 2.51 -12.46 4.28
C VAL A 331 3.10 -12.23 5.67
N ALA A 332 2.57 -11.24 6.38
CA ALA A 332 3.03 -10.85 7.72
C ALA A 332 1.86 -10.77 8.70
N GLU A 333 2.20 -10.70 9.99
CA GLU A 333 1.21 -10.49 11.05
C GLU A 333 0.74 -9.03 11.11
N PHE A 334 -0.53 -8.85 11.47
CA PHE A 334 -1.16 -7.54 11.61
C PHE A 334 -0.66 -6.69 12.77
#